data_AF-A0A835WPD7-F1
#
_entry.id   AF-A0A835WPD7-F1
#
_cell.length_a   1.000
_cell.length_b   1.000
_cell.length_c   1.000
_cell.angle_alpha   90.00
_cell.angle_beta   90.00
_cell.angle_gamma   90.00
#
_symmetry.space_group_name_H-M   'P 1'
#
loop_
_entity.id
_entity.type
_entity.pdbx_description
1 polymer ?
#
loop_
_entity_poly.entity_id
_entity_poly.type
_entity_poly.pdbx_seq_one_letter_code
_entity_poly.pdbx_strand_id
1 'polypeptide(L)'
;MAASVIKANVASWSSKLAELEKAPGPHYIVFTGYDDKGAMWCPDCIRAVPAVLKAAAAAPGGTLLEVDVGQRSDWRGNAAHPFRTAPALKLTGIPTLLQWGNGAAVKRLGPELEACGSPAEVEALLAKSGFFAH
;
A
#
# COMPACT_ATOMS: atom_id res chain seq x y z
N MET A 1 13.41 -0.53 -15.68
CA MET A 1 13.02 0.80 -15.15
C MET A 1 12.44 0.55 -13.76
N ALA A 2 12.85 1.32 -12.76
CA ALA A 2 12.28 1.22 -11.41
C ALA A 2 10.81 1.65 -11.43
N ALA A 3 9.98 1.07 -10.55
CA ALA A 3 8.59 1.50 -10.44
C ALA A 3 8.51 2.98 -10.08
N SER A 4 7.66 3.73 -10.79
CA SER A 4 7.33 5.11 -10.41
C SER A 4 6.44 5.09 -9.18
N VAL A 5 6.67 5.99 -8.22
CA VAL A 5 5.86 6.11 -7.00
C VAL A 5 4.98 7.35 -7.07
N ILE A 6 3.67 7.15 -7.07
CA ILE A 6 2.65 8.19 -6.95
C ILE A 6 2.23 8.25 -5.48
N LYS A 7 2.09 9.46 -4.92
CA LYS A 7 1.59 9.65 -3.55
C LYS A 7 0.16 10.17 -3.57
N ALA A 8 -0.66 9.62 -2.66
CA ALA A 8 -2.02 10.07 -2.42
C ALA A 8 -2.36 10.08 -0.93
N ASN A 9 -3.47 10.73 -0.61
CA ASN A 9 -4.12 10.65 0.70
C ASN A 9 -5.63 10.47 0.48
N VAL A 10 -6.40 10.46 1.58
CA VAL A 10 -7.86 10.31 1.53
C VAL A 10 -8.54 11.27 0.54
N ALA A 11 -8.09 12.53 0.45
CA ALA A 11 -8.69 13.54 -0.41
C ALA A 11 -8.29 13.42 -1.89
N SER A 12 -7.05 13.00 -2.17
CA SER A 12 -6.51 12.90 -3.53
C SER A 12 -6.59 11.50 -4.16
N TRP A 13 -6.98 10.48 -3.37
CA TRP A 13 -7.02 9.06 -3.77
C TRP A 13 -7.69 8.82 -5.12
N SER A 14 -8.90 9.33 -5.35
CA SER A 14 -9.67 9.04 -6.57
C SER A 14 -8.95 9.52 -7.83
N SER A 15 -8.38 10.73 -7.78
CA SER A 15 -7.60 11.30 -8.88
C SER A 15 -6.32 10.50 -9.12
N LYS A 16 -5.61 10.14 -8.04
CA LYS A 16 -4.34 9.40 -8.13
C LYS A 16 -4.52 7.93 -8.50
N LEU A 17 -5.67 7.32 -8.20
CA LEU A 17 -6.04 6.01 -8.69
C LEU A 17 -6.26 6.04 -10.21
N ALA A 18 -6.96 7.04 -10.72
CA ALA A 18 -7.14 7.21 -12.17
C ALA A 18 -5.82 7.52 -12.91
N GLU A 19 -4.88 8.19 -12.24
CA GLU A 19 -3.50 8.37 -12.74
C GLU A 19 -2.75 7.04 -12.78
N LEU A 20 -2.82 6.24 -11.71
CA LEU A 20 -2.23 4.91 -11.63
C LEU A 20 -2.75 4.00 -12.76
N GLU A 21 -4.05 3.95 -12.98
CA GLU A 21 -4.68 3.08 -13.99
C GLU A 21 -4.27 3.42 -15.43
N LYS A 22 -3.81 4.65 -15.68
CA LYS A 22 -3.27 5.08 -16.98
C LYS A 22 -1.76 4.91 -17.09
N ALA A 23 -1.06 4.66 -15.98
CA ALA A 23 0.38 4.47 -15.94
C ALA A 23 0.77 3.08 -16.47
N PRO A 24 2.04 2.85 -16.81
CA PRO A 24 2.53 1.52 -17.16
C PRO A 24 2.26 0.51 -16.03
N GLY A 25 1.59 -0.58 -16.38
CA GLY A 25 1.38 -1.71 -15.49
C GLY A 25 2.65 -2.54 -15.30
N PRO A 26 2.66 -3.47 -14.33
CA PRO A 26 1.59 -3.72 -13.35
C PRO A 26 1.38 -2.59 -12.33
N HIS A 27 0.15 -2.48 -11.79
CA HIS A 27 -0.24 -1.45 -10.83
C HIS A 27 -0.26 -2.00 -9.42
N TYR A 28 0.33 -1.25 -8.49
CA TYR A 28 0.41 -1.61 -7.09
C TYR A 28 -0.07 -0.47 -6.22
N ILE A 29 -0.62 -0.81 -5.05
CA ILE A 29 -1.11 0.17 -4.09
C ILE A 29 -0.68 -0.26 -2.70
N VAL A 30 0.01 0.60 -1.95
CA VAL A 30 0.31 0.38 -0.53
C VAL A 30 -0.37 1.44 0.32
N PHE A 31 -1.15 0.98 1.30
CA PHE A 31 -1.78 1.85 2.30
C PHE A 31 -0.92 1.92 3.55
N THR A 32 -0.67 3.15 4.01
CA THR A 32 0.12 3.49 5.19
C THR A 32 -0.55 4.64 5.94
N GLY A 33 0.02 5.09 7.06
CA GLY A 33 -0.50 6.21 7.84
C GLY A 33 0.62 7.11 8.33
N TYR A 34 0.51 8.40 8.04
CA TYR A 34 1.44 9.44 8.48
C TYR A 34 0.81 10.39 9.51
N ASP A 35 1.62 10.89 10.44
CA ASP A 35 1.23 11.92 11.39
C ASP A 35 1.38 13.33 10.78
N ASP A 36 1.02 14.35 11.56
CA ASP A 36 1.12 15.76 11.16
C ASP A 36 2.55 16.24 10.87
N LYS A 37 3.56 15.47 11.31
CA LYS A 37 4.99 15.75 11.09
C LYS A 37 5.56 14.94 9.93
N GLY A 38 4.73 14.13 9.25
CA GLY A 38 5.14 13.28 8.14
C GLY A 38 5.86 12.00 8.56
N ALA A 39 5.77 11.59 9.84
CA ALA A 39 6.30 10.33 10.33
C ALA A 39 5.21 9.25 10.33
N MET A 40 5.57 7.99 10.02
CA MET A 40 4.61 6.89 10.11
C MET A 40 4.25 6.64 11.59
N TRP A 41 2.96 6.66 11.92
CA TRP A 41 2.49 6.43 13.29
C TRP A 41 2.22 4.95 13.59
N CYS A 42 2.12 4.10 12.56
CA CYS A 42 1.86 2.67 12.69
C CYS A 42 3.17 1.88 12.76
N PRO A 43 3.45 1.13 13.85
CA PRO A 43 4.66 0.32 13.97
C PRO A 43 4.84 -0.69 12.82
N ASP A 44 3.74 -1.28 12.34
CA ASP A 44 3.78 -2.28 11.26
C ASP A 44 4.11 -1.60 9.93
N CYS A 45 3.60 -0.40 9.67
CA CYS A 45 3.98 0.40 8.52
C CYS A 45 5.45 0.77 8.52
N ILE A 46 6.00 1.20 9.67
CA ILE A 46 7.44 1.53 9.81
C ILE A 46 8.31 0.33 9.40
N ARG A 47 7.91 -0.89 9.76
CA ARG A 47 8.66 -2.11 9.40
C ARG A 47 8.47 -2.50 7.93
N ALA A 48 7.24 -2.45 7.42
CA ALA A 48 6.91 -3.06 6.14
C ALA A 48 6.99 -2.12 4.93
N VAL A 49 6.51 -0.87 5.06
CA VAL A 49 6.37 0.03 3.91
C VAL A 49 7.72 0.33 3.25
N PRO A 50 8.83 0.58 3.99
CA PRO A 50 10.14 0.76 3.35
C PRO A 50 10.58 -0.45 2.50
N ALA A 51 10.33 -1.67 2.99
CA ALA A 51 10.64 -2.89 2.25
C ALA A 51 9.76 -3.05 1.01
N VAL A 52 8.47 -2.69 1.10
CA VAL A 52 7.54 -2.67 -0.03
C VAL A 52 7.98 -1.67 -1.10
N LEU A 53 8.31 -0.43 -0.72
CA LEU A 53 8.79 0.61 -1.62
C LEU A 53 10.09 0.16 -2.33
N LYS A 54 11.02 -0.42 -1.58
CA LYS A 54 12.29 -0.95 -2.10
C LYS A 54 12.06 -2.10 -3.08
N ALA A 55 11.18 -3.04 -2.75
CA ALA A 55 10.86 -4.18 -3.61
C ALA A 55 10.17 -3.73 -4.91
N ALA A 56 9.23 -2.79 -4.84
CA ALA A 56 8.58 -2.21 -6.01
C ALA A 56 9.60 -1.47 -6.90
N ALA A 57 10.51 -0.70 -6.31
CA ALA A 57 11.56 0.00 -7.06
C ALA A 57 12.53 -0.97 -7.75
N ALA A 58 12.77 -2.15 -7.18
CA ALA A 58 13.62 -3.20 -7.76
C ALA A 58 12.91 -4.06 -8.81
N ALA A 59 11.57 -4.00 -8.89
CA ALA A 59 10.78 -4.78 -9.84
C ALA A 59 11.02 -4.33 -11.29
N PRO A 60 10.90 -5.22 -12.29
CA PRO A 60 11.06 -4.88 -13.70
C PRO A 60 9.84 -4.12 -14.25
N GLY A 61 9.65 -2.88 -13.78
CA GLY A 61 8.59 -1.97 -14.20
C GLY A 61 7.40 -1.93 -13.25
N GLY A 62 6.30 -1.35 -13.75
CA GLY A 62 5.10 -1.07 -12.97
C GLY A 62 5.08 0.29 -12.29
N THR A 63 3.96 0.57 -11.65
CA THR A 63 3.72 1.83 -10.96
C THR A 63 3.13 1.52 -9.58
N LEU A 64 3.66 2.17 -8.55
CA LEU A 64 3.20 2.03 -7.18
C LEU A 64 2.49 3.31 -6.74
N LEU A 65 1.32 3.17 -6.14
CA LEU A 65 0.58 4.22 -5.47
C LEU A 65 0.70 4.05 -3.95
N GLU A 66 1.42 4.96 -3.30
CA GLU A 66 1.52 5.03 -1.84
C GLU A 66 0.42 5.95 -1.29
N VAL A 67 -0.38 5.42 -0.35
CA VAL A 67 -1.61 6.09 0.10
C VAL A 67 -1.66 6.23 1.60
N ASP A 68 -1.70 7.48 2.02
CA ASP A 68 -1.91 7.86 3.41
C ASP A 68 -3.40 7.74 3.78
N VAL A 69 -3.69 6.94 4.80
CA VAL A 69 -5.02 6.82 5.40
C VAL A 69 -5.35 7.97 6.35
N GLY A 70 -4.40 8.88 6.60
CA GLY A 70 -4.54 10.00 7.51
C GLY A 70 -4.12 9.67 8.94
N GLN A 71 -4.62 10.48 9.87
CA GLN A 71 -4.20 10.42 11.27
C GLN A 71 -4.67 9.14 11.95
N ARG A 72 -3.91 8.70 12.96
CA ARG A 72 -4.24 7.52 13.76
C ARG A 72 -5.65 7.59 14.37
N SER A 73 -6.06 8.78 14.81
CA SER A 73 -7.39 9.04 15.39
C SER A 73 -8.52 8.82 14.39
N ASP A 74 -8.29 9.13 13.11
CA ASP A 74 -9.29 9.02 12.05
C ASP A 74 -9.38 7.58 11.52
N TRP A 75 -8.30 6.81 11.68
CA TRP A 75 -8.22 5.42 11.24
C TRP A 75 -8.69 4.40 12.30
N ARG A 76 -8.23 4.54 13.55
CA ARG A 76 -8.43 3.52 14.59
C ARG A 76 -9.84 3.57 15.14
N GLY A 77 -10.56 2.45 15.06
CA GLY A 77 -11.94 2.34 15.56
C GLY A 77 -13.00 2.99 14.66
N ASN A 78 -12.60 3.67 13.59
CA ASN A 78 -13.51 4.26 12.64
C ASN A 78 -13.91 3.25 11.56
N ALA A 79 -14.99 2.52 11.77
CA ALA A 79 -15.53 1.59 10.77
C ALA A 79 -16.05 2.29 9.51
N ALA A 80 -16.41 3.58 9.60
CA ALA A 80 -16.93 4.37 8.49
C ALA A 80 -15.83 4.99 7.63
N HIS A 81 -14.56 4.74 7.94
CA HIS A 81 -13.44 5.28 7.16
C HIS A 81 -13.57 4.92 5.67
N PRO A 82 -13.38 5.87 4.72
CA PRO A 82 -13.66 5.64 3.29
C PRO A 82 -12.99 4.39 2.70
N PHE A 83 -11.74 4.09 3.08
CA PHE A 83 -11.05 2.89 2.58
C PHE A 83 -11.52 1.57 3.22
N ARG A 84 -12.22 1.61 4.36
CA ARG A 84 -12.85 0.44 4.97
C ARG A 84 -14.21 0.14 4.34
N THR A 85 -14.94 1.17 3.94
CA THR A 85 -16.28 1.06 3.36
C THR A 85 -16.28 0.93 1.82
N ALA A 86 -15.23 1.40 1.15
CA ALA A 86 -15.08 1.30 -0.30
C ALA A 86 -15.13 -0.19 -0.75
N PRO A 87 -16.10 -0.59 -1.60
CA PRO A 87 -16.31 -2.00 -1.96
C PRO A 87 -15.11 -2.68 -2.63
N ALA A 88 -14.32 -1.91 -3.40
CA ALA A 88 -13.14 -2.39 -4.10
C ALA A 88 -11.90 -2.53 -3.19
N LEU A 89 -11.94 -1.91 -2.00
CA LEU A 89 -10.85 -1.95 -1.01
C LEU A 89 -11.23 -2.80 0.19
N LYS A 90 -12.24 -2.43 0.98
CA LYS A 90 -12.61 -3.11 2.23
C LYS A 90 -11.38 -3.38 3.11
N LEU A 91 -10.59 -2.34 3.39
CA LEU A 91 -9.39 -2.48 4.22
C LEU A 91 -9.75 -2.87 5.66
N THR A 92 -9.04 -3.85 6.20
CA THR A 92 -9.17 -4.27 7.60
C THR A 92 -8.07 -3.66 8.48
N GLY A 93 -6.91 -3.37 7.92
CA GLY A 93 -5.73 -2.85 8.64
C GLY A 93 -4.75 -2.14 7.71
N ILE A 94 -3.70 -1.58 8.31
CA ILE A 94 -2.52 -1.07 7.62
C ILE A 94 -1.28 -1.65 8.31
N PRO A 95 -0.20 -1.95 7.56
CA PRO A 95 -0.04 -1.76 6.13
C PRO A 95 -0.87 -2.76 5.31
N THR A 96 -1.37 -2.35 4.14
CA THR A 96 -1.98 -3.26 3.16
C THR A 96 -1.40 -2.97 1.79
N LEU A 97 -0.82 -3.99 1.15
CA LEU A 97 -0.32 -3.96 -0.22
C LEU A 97 -1.30 -4.68 -1.15
N LEU A 98 -1.65 -4.04 -2.26
CA LEU A 98 -2.54 -4.57 -3.29
C LEU A 98 -1.83 -4.58 -4.64
N GLN A 99 -2.11 -5.60 -5.46
CA GLN A 99 -1.97 -5.50 -6.91
C GLN A 99 -3.34 -5.08 -7.45
N TRP A 100 -3.37 -4.01 -8.23
CA TRP A 100 -4.60 -3.41 -8.73
C TRP A 100 -4.83 -3.78 -10.20
N GLY A 101 -6.08 -4.07 -10.56
CA GLY A 101 -6.47 -4.36 -11.94
C GLY A 101 -7.98 -4.39 -12.11
N ASN A 102 -8.47 -3.89 -13.24
CA ASN A 102 -9.90 -3.83 -13.59
C ASN A 102 -10.79 -3.24 -12.47
N GLY A 103 -10.30 -2.18 -11.79
CA GLY A 103 -11.04 -1.48 -10.74
C GLY A 103 -11.15 -2.23 -9.40
N ALA A 104 -10.36 -3.28 -9.17
CA ALA A 104 -10.35 -4.03 -7.93
C ALA A 104 -8.95 -4.57 -7.55
N ALA A 105 -8.82 -5.01 -6.30
CA ALA A 105 -7.64 -5.71 -5.82
C ALA A 105 -7.60 -7.14 -6.40
N VAL A 106 -6.53 -7.46 -7.14
CA VAL A 106 -6.27 -8.78 -7.73
C VAL A 106 -5.43 -9.65 -6.80
N LYS A 107 -4.47 -9.04 -6.09
CA LYS A 107 -3.70 -9.67 -5.02
C LYS A 107 -3.67 -8.74 -3.81
N ARG A 108 -3.49 -9.32 -2.62
CA ARG A 108 -3.42 -8.60 -1.36
C ARG A 108 -2.39 -9.24 -0.43
N LEU A 109 -1.66 -8.40 0.29
CA LEU A 109 -0.96 -8.75 1.52
C LEU A 109 -1.33 -7.70 2.58
N GLY A 110 -1.85 -8.14 3.71
CA GLY A 110 -2.22 -7.25 4.82
C GLY A 110 -1.89 -7.91 6.15
N PRO A 111 -2.68 -8.91 6.57
CA PRO A 111 -2.37 -9.71 7.75
C PRO A 111 -0.97 -10.32 7.74
N GLU A 112 -0.47 -10.69 6.56
CA GLU A 112 0.88 -11.22 6.38
C GLU A 112 1.97 -10.18 6.64
N LEU A 113 1.73 -8.92 6.25
CA LEU A 113 2.66 -7.82 6.55
C LEU A 113 2.62 -7.44 8.03
N GLU A 114 1.43 -7.47 8.64
CA GLU A 114 1.24 -7.25 10.08
C GLU A 114 1.92 -8.34 10.91
N ALA A 115 1.91 -9.59 10.42
CA ALA A 115 2.54 -10.73 11.09
C ALA A 115 4.08 -10.70 11.06
N CYS A 116 4.70 -9.90 10.19
CA CYS A 116 6.16 -9.77 10.15
C CYS A 116 6.67 -8.99 11.37
N GLY A 117 7.58 -9.61 12.13
CA GLY A 117 8.23 -9.03 13.30
C GLY A 117 9.37 -8.08 12.95
N SER A 118 9.91 -8.16 11.73
CA SER A 118 11.08 -7.39 11.30
C SER A 118 11.04 -7.00 9.82
N PRO A 119 11.79 -5.96 9.39
CA PRO A 119 11.91 -5.61 7.97
C PRO A 119 12.46 -6.76 7.10
N ALA A 120 13.37 -7.58 7.64
CA ALA A 120 13.94 -8.72 6.93
C ALA A 120 12.88 -9.81 6.63
N GLU A 121 11.95 -10.03 7.57
CA GLU A 121 10.82 -10.93 7.33
C GLU A 121 9.88 -10.40 6.24
N VAL A 122 9.67 -9.08 6.18
CA VAL A 122 8.87 -8.47 5.11
C VAL A 122 9.55 -8.66 3.75
N GLU A 123 10.86 -8.42 3.66
CA GLU A 123 11.62 -8.66 2.43
C GLU A 123 11.53 -10.14 1.99
N ALA A 124 11.68 -11.08 2.94
CA ALA A 124 11.54 -12.51 2.68
C ALA A 124 10.12 -12.90 2.23
N LEU A 125 9.08 -12.32 2.84
CA LEU A 125 7.68 -12.51 2.44
C LEU A 125 7.46 -12.01 1.01
N LEU A 126 7.93 -10.81 0.66
CA LEU A 126 7.78 -10.24 -0.68
C LEU A 126 8.50 -11.07 -1.73
N ALA A 127 9.71 -11.54 -1.43
CA ALA A 127 10.47 -12.43 -2.31
C ALA A 127 9.76 -13.78 -2.50
N LYS A 128 9.31 -14.41 -1.41
CA LYS A 128 8.63 -15.72 -1.43
C LYS A 128 7.29 -15.67 -2.14
N SER A 129 6.51 -14.62 -1.92
CA SER A 129 5.18 -14.44 -2.54
C SER A 129 5.27 -14.12 -4.03
N GLY A 130 6.43 -13.67 -4.52
CA GLY A 130 6.57 -13.18 -5.89
C GLY A 130 5.61 -12.04 -6.19
N PHE A 131 5.26 -11.22 -5.18
CA PHE A 131 4.20 -10.21 -5.33
C PHE A 131 4.49 -9.23 -6.46
N PHE A 132 5.77 -8.88 -6.61
CA PHE A 132 6.29 -8.01 -7.66
C PHE A 132 6.95 -8.77 -8.82
N ALA A 133 6.82 -10.09 -8.91
CA ALA A 133 7.28 -10.85 -10.07
C ALA A 133 6.22 -10.78 -11.18
N HIS A 134 6.64 -10.51 -12.41
CA HIS A 134 5.78 -10.44 -13.61
C HIS A 134 6.26 -11.50 -14.61
#